data_AF-A0A953WQ77-F1
#
_entry.id   AF-A0A953WQ77-F1
#
_cell.length_a   1.000
_cell.length_b   1.000
_cell.length_c   1.000
_cell.angle_alpha   90.00
_cell.angle_beta   90.00
_cell.angle_gamma   90.00
#
_symmetry.space_group_name_H-M   'P 1'
#
loop_
_entity.id
_entity.type
_entity.pdbx_description
1 polymer ?
#
loop_
_entity_poly.entity_id
_entity_poly.type
_entity_poly.pdbx_seq_one_letter_code
_entity_poly.pdbx_strand_id
1 'polypeptide(L)'
;MRTIEVDIDVFAAIWKERSNSETSENQILRRLLVDNAPRSTSFTTPSCGVIEEEVNRSAAGVPFDLDQAIEEIGKVRWVDDVVFALRKLGGKASLHAIYTKVEERRMSAGRSVPRTLDATIRRTLEDHSSDSENFKGTDLFANVSRGVWALRKYS
;
A
#
# COMPACT_ATOMS: atom_id res chain seq x y z
N MET A 1 11.67 23.68 9.73
CA MET A 1 12.39 22.40 9.77
C MET A 1 13.66 22.64 10.59
N ARG A 2 13.84 21.95 11.72
CA ARG A 2 15.07 22.07 12.53
C ARG A 2 15.95 20.87 12.19
N THR A 3 17.24 21.10 11.98
CA THR A 3 18.23 20.02 11.87
C THR A 3 18.35 19.34 13.24
N ILE A 4 18.35 18.02 13.26
CA ILE A 4 18.58 17.23 14.47
C ILE A 4 19.99 16.65 14.30
N GLU A 5 20.91 17.06 15.16
CA GLU A 5 22.26 16.53 15.23
C GLU A 5 22.36 15.65 16.48
N VAL A 6 22.94 14.46 16.35
CA VAL A 6 23.09 13.49 17.43
C VAL A 6 24.51 12.94 17.38
N ASP A 7 25.19 12.93 18.53
CA ASP A 7 26.54 12.39 18.66
C ASP A 7 26.57 10.86 18.47
N ILE A 8 27.71 10.33 18.00
CA ILE A 8 27.90 8.91 17.68
C ILE A 8 27.67 8.02 18.91
N ASP A 9 28.12 8.44 20.09
CA ASP A 9 27.97 7.67 21.32
C ASP A 9 26.49 7.56 21.75
N VAL A 10 25.73 8.63 21.53
CA VAL A 10 24.28 8.66 21.78
C VAL A 10 23.56 7.72 20.81
N PHE A 11 23.96 7.73 19.53
CA PHE A 11 23.43 6.79 18.54
C PHE A 11 23.73 5.33 18.91
N ALA A 12 24.94 5.02 19.36
CA ALA A 12 25.31 3.68 19.81
C ALA A 12 24.50 3.22 21.02
N ALA A 13 24.22 4.12 21.97
CA ALA A 13 23.36 3.83 23.12
C ALA A 13 21.92 3.51 22.71
N ILE A 14 21.36 4.24 21.74
CA ILE A 14 20.02 3.95 21.18
C ILE A 14 20.01 2.56 20.54
N TRP A 15 21.03 2.23 19.75
CA TRP A 15 21.15 0.95 19.07
C TRP A 15 21.31 -0.25 20.01
N LYS A 16 21.99 -0.07 21.15
CA LYS A 16 22.11 -1.11 22.18
C LYS A 16 20.76 -1.55 22.73
N GLU A 17 19.77 -0.65 22.70
CA GLU A 17 18.43 -0.88 23.25
C GLU A 17 17.48 -1.55 22.24
N ARG A 18 17.98 -1.92 21.05
CA ARG A 18 17.19 -2.56 19.99
C ARG A 18 16.69 -3.94 20.42
N SER A 19 15.39 -4.17 20.23
CA SER A 19 14.76 -5.49 20.33
C SER A 19 14.76 -6.23 18.98
N ASN A 20 14.75 -7.57 19.01
CA ASN A 20 14.89 -8.42 17.82
C ASN A 20 13.84 -8.18 16.70
N SER A 21 12.71 -7.55 17.03
CA SER A 21 11.63 -7.24 16.09
C SER A 21 11.68 -5.84 15.47
N GLU A 22 12.61 -4.98 15.89
CA GLU A 22 12.69 -3.59 15.42
C GLU A 22 13.62 -3.50 14.20
N THR A 23 13.18 -2.89 13.10
CA THR A 23 13.95 -2.77 11.84
C THR A 23 14.48 -1.37 11.56
N SER A 24 14.13 -0.38 12.39
CA SER A 24 14.60 1.00 12.26
C SER A 24 14.76 1.70 13.60
N GLU A 25 15.64 2.69 13.65
CA GLU A 25 15.94 3.53 14.81
C GLU A 25 14.72 4.33 15.28
N ASN A 26 13.84 4.72 14.35
CA ASN A 26 12.60 5.41 14.67
C ASN A 26 11.65 4.54 15.51
N GLN A 27 11.67 3.22 15.34
CA GLN A 27 10.85 2.30 16.15
C GLN A 27 11.39 2.23 17.58
N ILE A 28 12.72 2.13 17.72
CA ILE A 28 13.40 2.15 19.01
C ILE A 28 13.07 3.46 19.75
N LEU A 29 13.23 4.60 19.08
CA LEU A 29 12.99 5.92 19.66
C LEU A 29 11.52 6.13 20.05
N ARG A 30 10.56 5.66 19.25
CA ARG A 30 9.14 5.72 19.60
C ARG A 30 8.84 4.93 20.86
N ARG A 31 9.33 3.70 20.98
CA ARG A 31 9.13 2.89 22.18
C ARG A 31 9.74 3.54 23.42
N LEU A 32 10.98 4.01 23.33
CA LEU A 32 11.68 4.58 24.49
C LEU A 32 11.09 5.91 24.96
N LEU A 33 10.62 6.75 24.04
CA LEU A 33 10.15 8.10 24.36
C LEU A 33 8.64 8.20 24.52
N VAL A 34 7.86 7.39 23.80
CA VAL A 34 6.38 7.44 23.81
C VAL A 34 5.81 6.46 24.84
N ASP A 35 6.30 5.21 24.87
CA ASP A 35 5.72 4.18 25.76
C ASP A 35 6.18 4.32 27.22
N ASN A 36 7.29 5.03 27.44
CA ASN A 36 7.83 5.32 28.77
C ASN A 36 7.32 6.65 29.35
N ALA A 37 6.39 7.32 28.65
CA ALA A 37 5.67 8.44 29.24
C ALA A 37 4.80 7.90 30.40
N PRO A 38 4.84 8.51 31.61
CA PRO A 38 4.00 8.07 32.70
C PRO A 38 2.55 8.16 32.26
N ARG A 39 1.89 7.00 32.10
CA ARG A 39 0.46 6.93 31.83
C ARG A 39 -0.24 7.60 33.00
N SER A 40 -0.73 8.81 32.76
CA SER A 40 -1.67 9.47 33.66
C SER A 40 -2.83 8.52 33.90
N THR A 41 -2.90 7.97 35.11
CA THR A 41 -4.00 7.15 35.59
C THR A 41 -5.28 7.96 35.53
N SER A 42 -6.19 7.63 34.61
CA SER A 42 -7.56 8.11 34.70
C SER A 42 -8.57 6.99 34.48
N PHE A 43 -9.05 6.49 35.62
CA PHE A 43 -10.44 6.14 35.95
C PHE A 43 -11.21 5.09 35.11
N THR A 44 -11.27 3.89 35.69
CA THR A 44 -12.42 2.95 35.81
C THR A 44 -13.74 3.68 36.18
N THR A 45 -14.91 3.47 35.55
CA THR A 45 -15.99 2.45 35.73
C THR A 45 -17.26 2.96 34.98
N PRO A 46 -18.44 2.28 34.88
CA PRO A 46 -18.78 0.85 34.75
C PRO A 46 -19.86 0.53 33.67
N SER A 47 -19.98 -0.76 33.33
CA SER A 47 -21.22 -1.55 33.05
C SER A 47 -22.32 -1.02 32.10
N CYS A 48 -22.47 -1.69 30.95
CA CYS A 48 -23.75 -2.12 30.36
C CYS A 48 -23.42 -3.22 29.32
N GLY A 49 -23.63 -4.51 29.60
CA GLY A 49 -24.90 -5.17 29.29
C GLY A 49 -24.76 -6.04 28.04
N VAL A 50 -24.25 -7.26 28.23
CA VAL A 50 -24.29 -8.47 27.40
C VAL A 50 -25.14 -8.46 26.11
N ILE A 51 -24.51 -8.90 25.01
CA ILE A 51 -25.00 -10.01 24.19
C ILE A 51 -23.79 -10.79 23.66
N GLU A 52 -23.59 -11.98 24.22
CA GLU A 52 -22.76 -13.05 23.66
C GLU A 52 -23.63 -13.81 22.65
N GLU A 53 -23.15 -14.02 21.43
CA GLU A 53 -23.36 -15.31 20.77
C GLU A 53 -22.29 -15.60 19.71
N GLU A 54 -21.69 -16.76 19.89
CA GLU A 54 -20.62 -17.34 19.11
C GLU A 54 -21.03 -17.66 17.66
N VAL A 55 -20.13 -17.37 16.71
CA VAL A 55 -20.00 -18.21 15.52
C VAL A 55 -18.56 -18.69 15.44
N ASN A 56 -18.30 -19.78 16.16
CA ASN A 56 -17.15 -20.63 15.92
C ASN A 56 -17.44 -21.54 14.73
N ARG A 57 -16.79 -21.29 13.59
CA ARG A 57 -16.49 -22.33 12.61
C ARG A 57 -15.13 -22.06 11.94
N SER A 58 -14.10 -22.74 12.46
CA SER A 58 -12.96 -23.40 11.80
C SER A 58 -12.41 -22.81 10.50
N ALA A 59 -11.11 -22.78 10.20
CA ALA A 59 -9.86 -23.20 10.82
C ALA A 59 -8.75 -22.69 9.87
N ALA A 60 -7.54 -22.44 10.39
CA ALA A 60 -6.39 -21.82 9.71
C ALA A 60 -6.45 -20.29 9.53
N GLY A 61 -6.65 -19.58 10.64
CA GLY A 61 -6.47 -18.13 10.71
C GLY A 61 -4.99 -17.76 10.76
N VAL A 62 -4.38 -17.52 9.60
CA VAL A 62 -3.19 -16.67 9.53
C VAL A 62 -3.58 -15.33 10.17
N PRO A 63 -2.82 -14.77 11.13
CA PRO A 63 -3.10 -13.44 11.62
C PRO A 63 -2.92 -12.48 10.43
N PHE A 64 -4.03 -12.12 9.78
CA PHE A 64 -4.02 -11.13 8.72
C PHE A 64 -3.86 -9.79 9.42
N ASP A 65 -2.59 -9.39 9.57
CA ASP A 65 -2.17 -8.19 10.27
C ASP A 65 -2.85 -6.98 9.63
N LEU A 66 -3.90 -6.49 10.29
CA LEU A 66 -4.82 -5.49 9.75
C LEU A 66 -4.10 -4.16 9.54
N ASP A 67 -3.10 -3.86 10.35
CA ASP A 67 -2.29 -2.65 10.26
C ASP A 67 -1.37 -2.70 9.03
N GLN A 68 -0.82 -3.88 8.72
CA GLN A 68 -0.02 -4.11 7.51
C GLN A 68 -0.89 -4.08 6.24
N ALA A 69 -2.12 -4.59 6.31
CA ALA A 69 -3.08 -4.49 5.22
C ALA A 69 -3.54 -3.04 4.97
N ILE A 70 -3.73 -2.23 6.01
CA ILE A 70 -4.08 -0.80 5.89
C ILE A 70 -2.91 0.00 5.29
N GLU A 71 -1.67 -0.33 5.63
CA GLU A 71 -0.47 0.28 5.04
C GLU A 71 -0.28 -0.11 3.57
N GLU A 72 -0.56 -1.37 3.21
CA GLU A 72 -0.61 -1.85 1.81
C GLU A 72 -1.75 -1.19 1.01
N ILE A 73 -2.93 -0.97 1.62
CA ILE A 73 -4.05 -0.21 1.02
C ILE A 73 -3.65 1.26 0.77
N GLY A 74 -2.72 1.81 1.56
CA GLY A 74 -2.19 3.16 1.41
C GLY A 74 -1.15 3.36 0.30
N LYS A 75 -0.51 2.29 -0.18
CA LYS A 75 0.54 2.37 -1.19
C LYS A 75 -0.03 2.28 -2.60
N VAL A 76 -0.53 3.41 -3.11
CA VAL A 76 -1.05 3.48 -4.48
C VAL A 76 0.07 3.19 -5.49
N ARG A 77 -0.01 2.04 -6.16
CA ARG A 77 0.94 1.62 -7.21
C ARG A 77 0.42 2.08 -8.57
N TRP A 78 1.33 2.13 -9.54
CA TRP A 78 0.96 2.36 -10.95
C TRP A 78 -0.07 1.35 -11.46
N VAL A 79 0.03 0.11 -11.00
CA VAL A 79 -0.94 -0.95 -11.32
C VAL A 79 -2.35 -0.54 -10.91
N ASP A 80 -2.52 0.06 -9.72
CA ASP A 80 -3.83 0.47 -9.22
C ASP A 80 -4.42 1.63 -10.03
N ASP A 81 -3.57 2.56 -10.50
CA ASP A 81 -3.98 3.63 -11.40
C ASP A 81 -4.49 3.08 -12.73
N VAL A 82 -3.77 2.12 -13.31
CA VAL A 82 -4.15 1.49 -14.58
C VAL A 82 -5.42 0.64 -14.43
N VAL A 83 -5.52 -0.15 -13.36
CA VAL A 83 -6.72 -0.93 -13.05
C VAL A 83 -7.93 -0.02 -12.86
N PHE A 84 -7.77 1.10 -12.15
CA PHE A 84 -8.85 2.08 -11.98
C PHE A 84 -9.28 2.68 -13.32
N ALA A 85 -8.32 3.09 -14.15
CA ALA A 85 -8.60 3.65 -15.48
C ALA A 85 -9.37 2.66 -16.35
N LEU A 86 -8.92 1.41 -16.43
CA LEU A 86 -9.61 0.38 -17.20
C LEU A 86 -11.01 0.08 -16.67
N ARG A 87 -11.22 0.01 -15.35
CA ARG A 87 -12.57 -0.16 -14.78
C ARG A 87 -13.50 1.00 -15.15
N LYS A 88 -13.01 2.23 -15.13
CA LYS A 88 -13.79 3.42 -15.51
C LYS A 88 -14.12 3.47 -17.00
N LEU A 89 -13.27 2.86 -17.83
CA LEU A 89 -13.49 2.74 -19.28
C LEU A 89 -14.30 1.51 -19.69
N GLY A 90 -14.84 0.74 -18.73
CA GLY A 90 -15.68 -0.43 -19.02
C GLY A 90 -14.92 -1.75 -19.17
N GLY A 91 -13.70 -1.85 -18.64
CA GLY A 91 -12.90 -3.07 -18.59
C GLY A 91 -11.97 -3.28 -19.79
N LYS A 92 -12.18 -2.54 -20.90
CA LYS A 92 -11.35 -2.58 -22.11
C LYS A 92 -11.19 -1.18 -22.70
N ALA A 93 -9.97 -0.80 -23.07
CA ALA A 93 -9.71 0.51 -23.66
C ALA A 93 -8.46 0.54 -24.54
N SER A 94 -8.34 1.59 -25.37
CA SER A 94 -7.12 1.88 -26.10
C SER A 94 -6.05 2.48 -25.16
N LEU A 95 -4.78 2.29 -25.51
CA LEU A 95 -3.63 2.78 -24.75
C LEU A 95 -3.74 4.28 -24.45
N HIS A 96 -4.15 5.06 -25.45
CA HIS A 96 -4.32 6.51 -25.32
C HIS A 96 -5.41 6.88 -24.31
N ALA A 97 -6.56 6.20 -24.34
CA ALA A 97 -7.64 6.44 -23.38
C ALA A 97 -7.21 6.09 -21.95
N ILE A 98 -6.38 5.06 -21.78
CA ILE A 98 -5.81 4.69 -20.47
C ILE A 98 -4.89 5.81 -19.97
N TYR A 99 -4.03 6.37 -20.82
CA TYR A 99 -3.13 7.47 -20.45
C TYR A 99 -3.90 8.69 -19.93
N THR A 100 -4.89 9.15 -20.69
CA THR A 100 -5.74 10.29 -20.29
C THR A 100 -6.42 10.03 -18.94
N LYS A 101 -6.98 8.84 -18.72
CA LYS A 101 -7.65 8.51 -17.45
C LYS A 101 -6.71 8.38 -16.26
N VAL A 102 -5.50 7.83 -16.46
CA VAL A 102 -4.50 7.77 -15.39
C VAL A 102 -3.98 9.15 -15.04
N GLU A 103 -3.75 10.00 -16.04
CA GLU A 103 -3.35 11.39 -15.86
C GLU A 103 -4.41 12.18 -15.09
N GLU A 104 -5.67 12.14 -15.54
CA GLU A 104 -6.82 12.75 -14.83
C GLU A 104 -6.89 12.31 -13.37
N ARG A 105 -6.73 11.01 -13.09
CA ARG A 105 -6.75 10.45 -11.73
C ARG A 105 -5.62 11.04 -10.89
N ARG A 106 -4.42 11.15 -11.44
CA ARG A 106 -3.24 11.66 -10.73
C ARG A 106 -3.33 13.15 -10.45
N MET A 107 -3.78 13.93 -11.43
CA MET A 107 -4.03 15.36 -11.25
C MET A 107 -5.10 15.61 -10.18
N SER A 108 -6.22 14.86 -10.23
CA SER A 108 -7.30 14.97 -9.25
C SER A 108 -6.87 14.58 -7.83
N ALA A 109 -5.91 13.65 -7.72
CA ALA A 109 -5.33 13.24 -6.44
C ALA A 109 -4.17 14.14 -5.97
N GLY A 110 -3.85 15.22 -6.69
CA GLY A 110 -2.73 16.12 -6.36
C GLY A 110 -1.34 15.49 -6.49
N ARG A 111 -1.18 14.46 -7.32
CA ARG A 111 0.10 13.75 -7.52
C ARG A 111 0.88 14.29 -8.71
N SER A 112 2.18 14.03 -8.71
CA SER A 112 3.05 14.37 -9.84
C SER A 112 2.74 13.51 -11.07
N VAL A 113 2.65 14.19 -12.22
CA VAL A 113 2.52 13.59 -13.53
C VAL A 113 3.88 13.68 -14.22
N PRO A 114 4.71 12.63 -14.20
CA PRO A 114 5.99 12.64 -14.88
C PRO A 114 5.78 12.64 -16.40
N ARG A 115 6.67 13.28 -17.16
CA ARG A 115 6.67 13.25 -18.64
C ARG A 115 6.82 11.82 -19.20
N THR A 116 7.32 10.89 -18.39
CA THR A 116 7.48 9.46 -18.71
C THR A 116 6.28 8.61 -18.26
N LEU A 117 5.13 9.22 -17.95
CA LEU A 117 3.91 8.53 -17.54
C LEU A 117 3.50 7.44 -18.55
N ASP A 118 3.46 7.77 -19.83
CA ASP A 118 3.06 6.85 -20.89
C ASP A 118 3.95 5.59 -20.94
N ALA A 119 5.27 5.80 -20.82
CA ALA A 119 6.25 4.71 -20.78
C ALA A 119 6.10 3.87 -19.51
N THR A 120 5.81 4.50 -18.38
CA THR A 120 5.60 3.82 -17.10
C THR A 120 4.33 2.97 -17.13
N ILE A 121 3.23 3.50 -17.67
CA ILE A 121 1.96 2.77 -17.82
C ILE A 121 2.14 1.60 -18.78
N ARG A 122 2.81 1.82 -19.92
CA ARG A 122 3.07 0.76 -20.90
C ARG A 122 3.86 -0.38 -20.27
N ARG A 123 4.98 -0.08 -19.61
CA ARG A 123 5.77 -1.08 -18.88
C ARG A 123 4.95 -1.79 -17.81
N THR A 124 4.07 -1.07 -17.11
CA THR A 124 3.22 -1.66 -16.07
C THR A 124 2.24 -2.69 -16.66
N LEU A 125 1.65 -2.38 -17.82
CA LEU A 125 0.78 -3.30 -18.56
C LEU A 125 1.55 -4.55 -19.02
N GLU A 126 2.74 -4.37 -19.60
CA GLU A 126 3.61 -5.46 -20.08
C GLU A 126 4.11 -6.36 -18.94
N ASP A 127 4.53 -5.78 -17.81
CA ASP A 127 5.01 -6.52 -16.64
C ASP A 127 3.89 -7.40 -16.02
N HIS A 128 2.61 -7.06 -16.23
CA HIS A 128 1.43 -7.72 -15.64
C HIS A 128 0.49 -8.36 -16.68
N SER A 129 1.03 -8.72 -17.84
CA SER A 129 0.31 -9.40 -18.90
C SER A 129 1.09 -10.62 -19.36
N SER A 130 0.48 -11.80 -19.30
CA SER A 130 1.09 -13.03 -19.83
C SER A 130 1.36 -12.98 -21.34
N ASP A 131 0.72 -12.03 -22.05
CA ASP A 131 0.87 -11.87 -23.51
C ASP A 131 2.17 -11.12 -23.89
N SER A 132 2.98 -10.72 -22.91
CA SER A 132 4.22 -9.95 -23.11
C SER A 132 5.44 -10.74 -22.61
N GLU A 133 6.57 -10.59 -23.29
CA GLU A 133 7.82 -11.28 -22.95
C GLU A 133 8.37 -10.89 -21.56
N ASN A 134 7.99 -9.72 -21.05
CA ASN A 134 8.49 -9.16 -19.79
C ASN A 134 7.59 -9.48 -18.58
N PHE A 135 6.74 -10.50 -18.69
CA PHE A 135 5.79 -10.87 -17.64
C PHE A 135 6.48 -11.24 -16.32
N LYS A 136 6.09 -10.61 -15.21
CA LYS A 136 6.71 -10.80 -13.88
C LYS A 136 5.90 -11.63 -12.90
N GLY A 137 4.83 -12.28 -13.37
CA GLY A 137 4.13 -13.33 -12.62
C GLY A 137 2.69 -13.00 -12.18
N THR A 138 2.28 -11.74 -12.12
CA THR A 138 0.87 -11.39 -11.80
C THR A 138 0.13 -10.96 -13.05
N ASP A 139 -0.76 -11.81 -13.54
CA ASP A 139 -1.49 -11.60 -14.79
C ASP A 139 -2.82 -10.87 -14.55
N LEU A 140 -2.82 -9.56 -14.77
CA LEU A 140 -3.99 -8.69 -14.53
C LEU A 140 -4.60 -8.18 -15.83
N PHE A 141 -3.77 -8.01 -16.86
CA PHE A 141 -4.15 -7.38 -18.11
C PHE A 141 -4.00 -8.37 -19.28
N ALA A 142 -4.86 -8.21 -20.28
CA ALA A 142 -4.78 -8.94 -21.54
C ALA A 142 -4.63 -7.94 -22.69
N ASN A 143 -3.75 -8.27 -23.62
CA ASN A 143 -3.61 -7.54 -24.87
C ASN A 143 -4.60 -8.11 -25.88
N VAL A 144 -5.71 -7.39 -26.12
CA VAL A 144 -6.80 -7.88 -26.97
C VAL A 144 -6.51 -7.63 -28.45
N SER A 145 -5.84 -6.52 -28.77
CA SER A 145 -5.44 -6.14 -30.12
C SER A 145 -4.39 -5.05 -30.09
N ARG A 146 -3.80 -4.68 -31.24
CA ARG A 146 -2.77 -3.63 -31.33
C ARG A 146 -3.19 -2.34 -30.61
N GLY A 147 -2.58 -2.09 -29.45
CA GLY A 147 -2.83 -0.89 -28.63
C GLY A 147 -4.13 -0.90 -27.83
N VAL A 148 -4.80 -2.05 -27.69
CA VAL A 148 -6.04 -2.20 -26.89
C VAL A 148 -5.80 -3.22 -25.80
N TRP A 149 -6.07 -2.79 -24.57
CA TRP A 149 -5.85 -3.57 -23.36
C TRP A 149 -7.15 -3.76 -22.60
N ALA A 150 -7.29 -4.91 -21.95
CA ALA A 150 -8.43 -5.25 -21.12
C ALA A 150 -8.01 -5.83 -19.77
N LEU A 151 -8.89 -5.75 -18.79
CA LEU A 151 -8.76 -6.47 -17.52
C LEU A 151 -9.18 -7.92 -17.71
N ARG A 152 -8.33 -8.88 -17.32
CA ARG A 152 -8.69 -10.32 -17.43
C ARG A 152 -9.89 -10.71 -16.60
N LYS A 153 -10.04 -10.11 -15.41
CA LYS A 153 -11.19 -10.37 -14.53
C LYS A 153 -12.53 -9.83 -15.07
N TYR A 154 -12.52 -9.06 -16.16
CA TYR A 154 -13.70 -8.45 -16.77
C TYR A 154 -13.88 -8.81 -18.26
N SER A 155 -13.00 -9.65 -18.83
CA SER A 155 -13.02 -10.03 -20.25
C SER A 155 -13.55 -11.45 -20.47
#